data_AF-A0AAU9R1B0-F1
#
_entry.id   AF-A0AAU9R1B0-F1
#
_cell.length_a   1.000
_cell.length_b   1.000
_cell.length_c   1.000
_cell.angle_alpha   90.00
_cell.angle_beta   90.00
_cell.angle_gamma   90.00
#
_symmetry.space_group_name_H-M   'P 1'
#
loop_
_entity.id
_entity.type
_entity.pdbx_description
1 polymer ?
#
loop_
_entity_poly.entity_id
_entity_poly.type
_entity_poly.pdbx_seq_one_letter_code
_entity_poly.pdbx_strand_id
1 'polypeptide(L)'
;MEDILTILKVCSAVVAIIATLIGVLKFKFTRRSAMIAEYQHARAFLSEVDTLHPYAKDLGFYTIAGSSYVSSAEIEYAISLENPVKSLKCYVKGRKYFIPFNELKYPKLKFKPKYESQRKECS
;
A
#
# COMPACT_ATOMS: atom_id res chain seq x y z
N MET A 1 -14.40 -52.93 7.21
CA MET A 1 -14.91 -51.54 7.04
C MET A 1 -13.96 -50.51 7.65
N GLU A 2 -13.31 -50.82 8.78
CA GLU A 2 -12.40 -49.90 9.49
C GLU A 2 -11.13 -49.56 8.71
N ASP A 3 -10.55 -50.49 7.96
CA ASP A 3 -9.36 -50.23 7.13
C ASP A 3 -9.62 -49.25 5.98
N ILE A 4 -10.80 -49.36 5.34
CA ILE A 4 -11.20 -48.50 4.22
C ILE A 4 -11.37 -47.04 4.69
N LEU A 5 -11.96 -46.84 5.87
CA LEU A 5 -12.07 -45.53 6.51
C LEU A 5 -10.71 -44.93 6.88
N THR A 6 -9.78 -45.78 7.31
CA THR A 6 -8.42 -45.37 7.68
C THR A 6 -7.62 -44.92 6.46
N ILE A 7 -7.68 -45.69 5.35
CA ILE A 7 -7.06 -45.34 4.08
C ILE A 7 -7.64 -44.03 3.53
N LEU A 8 -8.96 -43.85 3.56
CA LEU A 8 -9.62 -42.62 3.09
C LEU A 8 -9.17 -41.38 3.89
N LYS A 9 -9.02 -41.51 5.22
CA LYS A 9 -8.51 -40.42 6.07
C LYS A 9 -7.06 -40.06 5.76
N VAL A 10 -6.22 -41.05 5.48
CA VAL A 10 -4.83 -40.79 5.10
C VAL A 10 -4.77 -40.10 3.73
N CYS A 11 -5.54 -40.57 2.74
CA CYS A 11 -5.60 -39.95 1.43
C CYS A 11 -6.10 -38.49 1.49
N SER A 12 -7.16 -38.22 2.26
CA SER A 12 -7.68 -36.85 2.39
C SER A 12 -6.70 -35.92 3.12
N ALA A 13 -5.98 -36.42 4.13
CA ALA A 13 -4.93 -35.68 4.81
C ALA A 13 -3.77 -35.32 3.85
N VAL A 14 -3.32 -36.26 3.02
CA VAL A 14 -2.25 -36.00 2.05
C VAL A 14 -2.69 -34.96 1.02
N VAL A 15 -3.91 -35.05 0.50
CA VAL A 15 -4.45 -34.06 -0.45
C VAL A 15 -4.52 -32.66 0.17
N ALA A 16 -4.94 -32.54 1.43
CA ALA A 16 -4.98 -31.26 2.14
C ALA A 16 -3.57 -30.65 2.31
N ILE A 17 -2.56 -31.46 2.61
CA ILE A 17 -1.17 -31.01 2.75
C ILE A 17 -0.63 -30.53 1.39
N ILE A 18 -0.87 -31.26 0.31
CA ILE A 18 -0.41 -30.86 -1.03
C ILE A 18 -1.10 -29.57 -1.48
N ALA A 19 -2.42 -29.47 -1.30
CA ALA A 19 -3.19 -28.29 -1.68
C ALA A 19 -2.73 -27.03 -0.92
N THR A 20 -2.47 -27.15 0.39
CA THR A 20 -1.95 -26.04 1.19
C THR A 20 -0.55 -25.63 0.74
N LEU A 21 0.33 -26.58 0.43
CA LEU A 21 1.68 -26.29 -0.06
C LEU A 21 1.66 -25.52 -1.39
N ILE A 22 0.85 -25.98 -2.34
CA ILE A 22 0.67 -25.32 -3.64
C ILE A 22 0.07 -23.92 -3.47
N GLY A 23 -0.92 -23.77 -2.58
CA GLY A 23 -1.54 -22.49 -2.26
C GLY A 23 -0.53 -21.47 -1.74
N VAL A 24 0.33 -21.88 -0.81
CA VAL A 24 1.38 -21.01 -0.25
C VAL A 24 2.42 -20.62 -1.31
N LEU A 25 2.84 -21.56 -2.16
CA LEU A 25 3.81 -21.28 -3.22
C LEU A 25 3.24 -20.30 -4.25
N LYS A 26 2.01 -20.52 -4.72
CA LYS A 26 1.32 -19.59 -5.63
C LYS A 26 1.20 -18.21 -5.01
N PHE A 27 0.81 -18.11 -3.74
CA PHE A 27 0.70 -16.84 -3.04
C PHE A 27 2.02 -16.07 -2.99
N LYS A 28 3.14 -16.75 -2.73
CA LYS A 28 4.48 -16.14 -2.72
C LYS A 28 4.90 -15.66 -4.12
N PHE A 29 4.68 -16.47 -5.15
CA PHE A 29 5.01 -16.10 -6.54
C PHE A 29 4.19 -14.91 -7.04
N THR A 30 2.87 -14.93 -6.80
CA THR A 30 1.96 -13.83 -7.15
C THR A 30 2.36 -12.52 -6.48
N ARG A 31 2.80 -12.57 -5.21
CA ARG A 31 3.30 -11.36 -4.54
C ARG A 31 4.56 -10.81 -5.20
N ARG A 32 5.49 -11.67 -5.60
CA ARG A 32 6.72 -11.24 -6.26
C ARG A 32 6.43 -10.61 -7.63
N SER A 33 5.58 -11.24 -8.44
CA SER A 33 5.20 -10.68 -9.75
C SER A 33 4.47 -9.34 -9.60
N ALA A 34 3.58 -9.22 -8.61
CA ALA A 34 2.90 -7.95 -8.30
C ALA A 34 3.90 -6.84 -7.94
N MET A 35 4.87 -7.10 -7.06
CA MET A 35 5.89 -6.10 -6.70
C MET A 35 6.74 -5.66 -7.90
N ILE A 36 7.07 -6.58 -8.82
CA ILE A 36 7.83 -6.25 -10.04
C ILE A 36 6.99 -5.35 -10.95
N ALA A 37 5.71 -5.68 -11.14
CA ALA A 37 4.79 -4.87 -11.95
C ALA A 37 4.58 -3.47 -11.34
N GLU A 38 4.36 -3.39 -10.02
CA GLU A 38 4.26 -2.12 -9.28
C GLU A 38 5.52 -1.27 -9.46
N TYR A 39 6.71 -1.88 -9.35
CA TYR A 39 7.98 -1.19 -9.56
C TYR A 39 8.14 -0.69 -11.00
N GLN A 40 7.86 -1.52 -12.01
CA GLN A 40 7.97 -1.14 -13.42
C GLN A 40 7.02 0.02 -13.75
N HIS A 41 5.77 -0.05 -13.27
CA HIS A 41 4.78 1.00 -13.46
C HIS A 41 5.21 2.31 -12.78
N ALA A 42 5.62 2.25 -11.51
CA ALA A 42 6.09 3.42 -10.78
C ALA A 42 7.34 4.03 -11.44
N ARG A 43 8.28 3.21 -11.91
CA ARG A 43 9.48 3.67 -12.61
C ARG A 43 9.14 4.41 -13.90
N ALA A 44 8.26 3.83 -14.74
CA ALA A 44 7.86 4.43 -16.01
C ALA A 44 7.13 5.77 -15.80
N PHE A 45 6.22 5.83 -14.82
CA PHE A 45 5.53 7.08 -14.48
C PHE A 45 6.50 8.15 -13.96
N LEU A 46 7.33 7.81 -12.97
CA LEU A 46 8.20 8.78 -12.32
C LEU A 46 9.30 9.30 -13.26
N SER A 47 9.69 8.56 -14.31
CA SER A 47 10.63 9.05 -15.32
C SER A 47 10.05 10.11 -16.24
N GLU A 48 8.72 10.14 -16.40
CA GLU A 48 8.05 11.02 -17.37
C GLU A 48 7.19 12.10 -16.69
N VAL A 49 7.07 12.06 -15.35
CA VAL A 49 6.10 12.84 -14.55
C VAL A 49 6.09 14.34 -14.84
N ASP A 50 7.24 14.94 -15.14
CA ASP A 50 7.37 16.39 -15.40
C ASP A 50 6.91 16.79 -16.81
N THR A 51 6.85 15.83 -17.74
CA THR A 51 6.41 16.04 -19.13
C THR A 51 4.96 15.66 -19.38
N LEU A 52 4.33 14.99 -18.41
CA LEU A 52 2.96 14.53 -18.51
C LEU A 52 1.96 15.69 -18.38
N HIS A 53 0.86 15.58 -19.11
CA HIS A 53 -0.30 16.46 -18.93
C HIS A 53 -0.82 16.36 -17.47
N PRO A 54 -1.28 17.46 -16.85
CA PRO A 54 -1.72 17.47 -15.44
C PRO A 54 -2.72 16.36 -15.08
N TYR A 55 -3.67 16.09 -15.97
CA TYR A 55 -4.62 14.98 -15.81
C TYR A 55 -3.94 13.61 -15.67
N ALA A 56 -2.95 13.33 -16.52
CA ALA A 56 -2.21 12.07 -16.49
C ALA A 56 -1.27 12.01 -15.27
N LYS A 57 -0.71 13.15 -14.86
CA LYS A 57 0.09 13.29 -13.64
C LYS A 57 -0.74 12.92 -12.40
N ASP A 58 -1.94 13.47 -12.26
CA ASP A 58 -2.85 13.16 -11.14
C ASP A 58 -3.23 11.67 -11.12
N LEU A 59 -3.61 11.12 -12.27
CA LEU A 59 -3.98 9.71 -12.39
C LEU A 59 -2.82 8.78 -12.04
N GLY A 60 -1.60 9.11 -12.47
CA GLY A 60 -0.40 8.37 -12.12
C GLY A 60 -0.10 8.38 -10.62
N PHE A 61 -0.32 9.50 -9.93
CA PHE A 61 -0.18 9.53 -8.48
C PHE A 61 -1.25 8.68 -7.77
N TYR A 62 -2.52 8.73 -8.21
CA TYR A 62 -3.57 7.89 -7.63
C TYR A 62 -3.31 6.40 -7.83
N THR A 63 -2.78 6.02 -9.00
CA THR A 63 -2.43 4.61 -9.29
C THR A 63 -1.25 4.15 -8.43
N ILE A 64 -0.22 4.97 -8.23
CA ILE A 64 0.90 4.65 -7.32
C ILE A 64 0.45 4.54 -5.86
N ALA A 65 -0.43 5.43 -5.41
CA ALA A 65 -0.98 5.37 -4.06
C ALA A 65 -1.96 4.21 -3.86
N GLY A 66 -2.47 3.63 -4.95
CA GLY A 66 -3.54 2.63 -4.93
C GLY A 66 -4.84 3.18 -4.32
N SER A 67 -5.05 4.49 -4.38
CA SER A 67 -6.18 5.16 -3.75
C SER A 67 -6.46 6.52 -4.38
N SER A 68 -7.74 6.80 -4.64
CA SER A 68 -8.25 8.12 -5.03
C SER A 68 -8.71 8.97 -3.82
N TYR A 69 -8.59 8.45 -2.59
CA TYR A 69 -9.02 9.13 -1.38
C TYR A 69 -8.04 10.23 -0.92
N VAL A 70 -6.79 10.16 -1.37
CA VAL A 70 -5.74 11.12 -1.08
C VAL A 70 -5.49 11.95 -2.33
N SER A 71 -5.33 13.27 -2.19
CA SER A 71 -5.07 14.15 -3.35
C SER A 71 -3.69 13.91 -3.98
N SER A 72 -3.53 14.22 -5.27
CA SER A 72 -2.25 14.07 -5.97
C SER A 72 -1.11 14.86 -5.31
N ALA A 73 -1.38 16.10 -4.88
CA ALA A 73 -0.41 16.93 -4.15
C ALA A 73 0.02 16.32 -2.80
N GLU A 74 -0.90 15.68 -2.08
CA GLU A 74 -0.60 14.97 -0.83
C GLU A 74 0.25 13.72 -1.08
N ILE A 75 -0.01 13.01 -2.19
CA ILE A 75 0.76 11.83 -2.62
C ILE A 75 2.18 12.25 -3.02
N GLU A 76 2.31 13.30 -3.83
CA GLU A 76 3.60 13.88 -4.24
C GLU A 76 4.42 14.29 -3.02
N TYR A 77 3.80 14.97 -2.05
CA TYR A 77 4.44 15.29 -0.78
C TYR A 77 4.85 14.03 0.00
N ALA A 78 3.99 13.02 0.12
CA ALA A 78 4.32 11.80 0.86
C ALA A 78 5.50 11.04 0.25
N ILE A 79 5.65 11.07 -1.08
CA ILE A 79 6.78 10.47 -1.80
C ILE A 79 8.05 11.31 -1.63
N SER A 80 7.94 12.63 -1.44
CA SER A 80 9.11 13.49 -1.17
C SER A 80 9.74 13.27 0.21
N LEU A 81 9.04 12.60 1.13
CA LEU A 81 9.54 12.31 2.47
C LEU A 81 10.61 11.22 2.48
N GLU A 82 11.34 11.14 3.59
CA GLU A 82 12.29 10.06 3.83
C GLU A 82 11.56 8.69 3.79
N ASN A 83 12.14 7.75 3.03
CA ASN A 83 11.60 6.41 2.81
C ASN A 83 10.21 6.42 2.12
N PRO A 84 10.14 6.80 0.82
CA PRO A 84 8.90 7.08 0.08
C PRO A 84 7.87 5.96 0.09
N VAL A 85 8.33 4.71 0.00
CA VAL A 85 7.44 3.54 -0.04
C VAL A 85 6.71 3.37 1.30
N LYS A 86 7.42 3.58 2.42
CA LYS A 86 6.84 3.46 3.75
C LYS A 86 6.00 4.68 4.10
N SER A 87 6.49 5.88 3.80
CA SER A 87 5.80 7.14 4.08
C SER A 87 4.46 7.20 3.35
N LEU A 88 4.41 6.88 2.06
CA LEU A 88 3.17 6.87 1.28
C LEU A 88 2.14 5.91 1.87
N LYS A 89 2.55 4.67 2.17
CA LYS A 89 1.66 3.66 2.76
C LYS A 89 1.15 4.08 4.14
N CYS A 90 2.00 4.68 4.97
CA CYS A 90 1.62 5.21 6.27
C CYS A 90 0.67 6.40 6.13
N TYR A 91 0.92 7.29 5.17
CA TYR A 91 0.11 8.47 4.91
C TYR A 91 -1.29 8.09 4.43
N VAL A 92 -1.41 7.21 3.43
CA VAL A 92 -2.70 6.73 2.91
C VAL A 92 -3.54 6.09 4.01
N LYS A 93 -2.94 5.20 4.82
CA LYS A 93 -3.64 4.58 5.97
C LYS A 93 -4.00 5.60 7.07
N GLY A 94 -3.14 6.59 7.25
CA GLY A 94 -3.27 7.63 8.28
C GLY A 94 -4.08 8.85 7.85
N ARG A 95 -4.56 8.92 6.60
CA ARG A 95 -5.12 10.14 5.99
C ARG A 95 -6.21 10.80 6.85
N LYS A 96 -7.02 10.00 7.53
CA LYS A 96 -8.11 10.46 8.42
C LYS A 96 -7.65 11.27 9.63
N TYR A 97 -6.39 11.10 10.06
CA TYR A 97 -5.80 11.78 11.22
C TYR A 97 -5.16 13.12 10.86
N PHE A 98 -4.90 13.36 9.58
CA PHE A 98 -4.26 14.57 9.09
C PHE A 98 -5.29 15.61 8.62
N ILE A 99 -4.91 16.88 8.76
CA ILE A 99 -5.64 17.99 8.16
C ILE A 99 -5.42 17.94 6.64
N PRO A 100 -6.48 18.04 5.81
CA PRO A 100 -6.34 18.13 4.37
C PRO A 100 -5.47 19.30 3.92
N PHE A 101 -4.70 19.11 2.84
CA PHE A 101 -3.87 20.19 2.30
C PHE A 101 -4.69 21.42 1.87
N ASN A 102 -5.95 21.25 1.45
CA ASN A 102 -6.85 22.37 1.14
C ASN A 102 -7.10 23.33 2.32
N GLU A 103 -6.96 22.85 3.55
CA GLU A 103 -7.16 23.66 4.77
C GLU A 103 -5.82 24.24 5.29
N LEU A 104 -4.70 23.88 4.67
CA LEU A 104 -3.36 24.26 5.11
C LEU A 104 -2.78 25.35 4.19
N LYS A 105 -2.30 26.45 4.79
CA LYS A 105 -1.61 27.53 4.06
C LYS A 105 -0.27 27.10 3.44
N TYR A 106 0.34 26.04 3.98
CA TYR A 106 1.57 25.45 3.48
C TYR A 106 1.46 23.92 3.50
N PRO A 107 2.03 23.20 2.51
CA PRO A 107 2.07 21.75 2.49
C PRO A 107 2.98 21.24 3.60
N LYS A 108 2.45 21.17 4.81
CA LYS A 108 3.09 20.58 5.98
C LYS A 108 2.13 19.59 6.59
N LEU A 109 2.66 18.43 6.94
CA LEU A 109 1.92 17.38 7.64
C LEU A 109 1.49 17.90 9.02
N LYS A 110 0.18 18.14 9.20
CA LYS A 110 -0.42 18.52 10.49
C LYS A 110 -1.50 17.53 10.89
N PHE A 111 -1.49 17.14 12.17
CA PHE A 111 -2.56 16.33 12.76
C PHE A 111 -3.80 17.18 13.01
N LYS A 112 -4.98 16.56 12.94
CA LYS A 112 -6.21 17.22 13.37
C LYS A 112 -6.11 17.55 14.88
N PRO A 113 -6.73 18.63 15.35
CA PRO A 113 -6.64 19.07 16.74
C PRO A 113 -7.10 18.02 17.76
N LYS A 114 -8.00 17.10 17.36
CA LYS A 114 -8.44 15.97 18.20
C LYS A 114 -7.33 14.94 18.49
N TYR A 115 -6.33 14.85 17.60
CA TYR A 115 -5.22 13.89 17.69
C TYR A 115 -3.89 14.56 18.02
N GLU A 116 -3.86 15.89 18.06
CA GLU A 116 -2.73 16.64 18.55
C GLU A 116 -2.65 16.41 20.05
N SER A 117 -1.67 15.61 20.50
CA SER A 117 -1.45 15.48 21.93
C SER A 117 -0.99 16.83 22.46
N GLN A 118 -1.54 17.25 23.59
CA GLN A 118 -1.02 18.39 24.35
C GLN A 118 0.36 18.00 24.90
N ARG A 119 1.38 17.95 24.05
CA ARG A 119 2.76 18.01 24.51
C ARG A 119 2.98 19.42 25.02
N LYS A 120 2.72 19.61 26.32
CA LYS A 120 3.46 20.60 27.09
C LYS A 120 4.92 20.23 26.90
N GLU A 121 5.64 21.03 26.14
CA GLU A 121 7.09 20.94 26.05
C GLU A 121 7.63 21.00 27.49
N CYS A 122 8.21 19.91 27.98
CA CYS A 122 9.14 20.01 29.10
C CYS A 122 10.38 20.67 28.53
N SER A 123 10.57 21.94 28.90
CA SER A 123 11.83 22.68 28.82
C SER A 123 12.98 21.92 29.47
#